data_AF-A0A8H8NE57-F1
#
_entry.id   AF-A0A8H8NE57-F1
#
_cell.length_a   1.000
_cell.length_b   1.000
_cell.length_c   1.000
_cell.angle_alpha   90.00
_cell.angle_beta   90.00
_cell.angle_gamma   90.00
#
_symmetry.space_group_name_H-M   'P 1'
#
loop_
_entity.id
_entity.type
_entity.pdbx_description
1 polymer ?
#
loop_
_entity_poly.entity_id
_entity_poly.type
_entity_poly.pdbx_seq_one_letter_code
_entity_poly.pdbx_strand_id
1 'polypeptide(L)'
;MSGGCGLRCYSQDYEDYQEQVDYDADEYDEITQEDCWTIITSFFDEKGLVRQQLDSFDEFVQNTMQELVDESADLILDQSDQHTGAENDATKRYEIHFGQIYLSRPTITEADGSVVPVFPQESRLRNLTYSAPLYVDMEKRVAWLRRREWGDGFDQRAMAKRNAPIKFG
;
A
#
# COMPACT_ATOMS: atom_id res chain seq x y z
N MET A 1 50.22 -82.84 36.11
CA MET A 1 49.99 -83.09 34.66
C MET A 1 48.68 -82.41 34.32
N SER A 2 48.71 -81.15 33.90
CA SER A 2 48.83 -80.71 32.50
C SER A 2 47.56 -81.00 31.70
N GLY A 3 46.84 -79.93 31.36
CA GLY A 3 45.68 -79.90 30.46
C GLY A 3 44.79 -78.75 30.91
N GLY A 4 44.84 -77.54 30.36
CA GLY A 4 45.03 -77.22 28.95
C GLY A 4 43.69 -76.75 28.39
N CYS A 5 43.43 -75.45 28.54
CA CYS A 5 42.52 -74.57 27.81
C CYS A 5 41.24 -75.16 27.18
N GLY A 6 40.09 -74.70 27.67
CA GLY A 6 38.83 -74.76 26.93
C GLY A 6 37.96 -73.56 27.31
N LEU A 7 37.99 -72.51 26.49
CA LEU A 7 37.00 -71.43 26.50
C LEU A 7 35.61 -72.06 26.43
N ARG A 8 34.81 -71.93 27.50
CA ARG A 8 33.35 -72.02 27.37
C ARG A 8 32.82 -70.60 27.50
N CYS A 9 32.39 -70.12 26.35
CA CYS A 9 31.63 -68.91 26.13
C CYS A 9 30.47 -68.83 27.15
N TYR A 10 30.28 -67.65 27.72
CA TYR A 10 29.04 -67.30 28.41
C TYR A 10 27.88 -67.61 27.47
N SER A 11 27.11 -68.62 27.87
CA SER A 11 25.72 -68.83 27.47
C SER A 11 24.88 -67.91 28.36
N GLN A 12 23.69 -67.53 27.89
CA GLN A 12 22.67 -66.74 28.61
C GLN A 12 22.99 -65.23 28.58
N ASP A 13 22.27 -64.34 27.90
CA ASP A 13 20.87 -64.32 27.48
C ASP A 13 20.74 -63.42 26.23
N TYR A 14 20.51 -64.03 25.06
CA TYR A 14 20.23 -63.31 23.81
C TYR A 14 19.02 -63.94 23.11
N GLU A 15 18.05 -64.39 23.90
CA GLU A 15 16.75 -64.81 23.41
C GLU A 15 15.70 -63.89 24.05
N ASP A 16 14.76 -63.45 23.22
CA ASP A 16 13.48 -62.83 23.58
C ASP A 16 13.36 -61.29 23.59
N TYR A 17 13.75 -60.66 22.48
CA TYR A 17 13.16 -59.37 22.05
C TYR A 17 12.86 -59.42 20.55
N GLN A 18 11.95 -60.31 20.13
CA GLN A 18 11.21 -60.13 18.89
C GLN A 18 9.79 -59.70 19.25
N GLU A 19 9.63 -58.45 19.70
CA GLU A 19 8.37 -57.76 19.50
C GLU A 19 8.19 -57.63 17.99
N GLN A 20 7.32 -58.46 17.43
CA GLN A 20 6.73 -58.22 16.12
C GLN A 20 5.83 -56.99 16.26
N VAL A 21 6.45 -55.81 16.19
CA VAL A 21 5.73 -54.58 15.97
C VAL A 21 5.23 -54.68 14.53
N ASP A 22 3.96 -55.01 14.38
CA ASP A 22 3.23 -54.77 13.15
C ASP A 22 3.29 -53.25 12.95
N TYR A 23 4.31 -52.80 12.20
CA TYR A 23 4.15 -51.56 11.47
C TYR A 23 3.02 -51.88 10.50
N ASP A 24 1.79 -51.57 10.89
CA ASP A 24 0.82 -51.07 9.93
C ASP A 24 1.56 -49.95 9.22
N ALA A 25 2.14 -50.31 8.08
CA ALA A 25 2.62 -49.38 7.10
C ALA A 25 1.33 -48.76 6.58
N ASP A 26 0.79 -47.82 7.36
CA ASP A 26 -0.31 -46.95 7.02
C ASP A 26 0.06 -46.33 5.67
N GLU A 27 -0.38 -47.02 4.62
CA GLU A 27 -1.08 -46.50 3.46
C GLU A 27 -0.88 -44.99 3.29
N TYR A 28 0.34 -44.61 2.89
CA TYR A 28 0.47 -43.45 2.04
C TYR A 28 -0.12 -43.88 0.70
N ASP A 29 -1.44 -43.82 0.60
CA ASP A 29 -2.13 -43.89 -0.68
C ASP A 29 -1.39 -42.95 -1.63
N GLU A 30 -0.77 -43.52 -2.65
CA GLU A 30 -0.10 -42.73 -3.68
C GLU A 30 -1.15 -41.78 -4.26
N ILE A 31 -0.90 -40.47 -4.14
CA ILE A 31 -1.81 -39.44 -4.64
C ILE A 31 -2.13 -39.74 -6.10
N THR A 32 -3.39 -40.06 -6.37
CA THR A 32 -3.84 -40.45 -7.69
C THR A 32 -4.07 -39.20 -8.54
N GLN A 33 -4.16 -39.40 -9.86
CA GLN A 33 -4.52 -38.30 -10.78
C GLN A 33 -5.92 -37.71 -10.46
N GLU A 34 -6.83 -38.51 -9.92
CA GLU A 34 -8.18 -38.08 -9.50
C GLU A 34 -8.12 -37.16 -8.27
N ASP A 35 -7.20 -37.41 -7.34
CA ASP A 35 -6.97 -36.55 -6.18
C ASP A 35 -6.46 -35.16 -6.62
N CYS A 36 -5.62 -35.12 -7.66
CA CYS A 36 -5.14 -33.86 -8.23
C CYS A 36 -6.30 -33.02 -8.81
N TRP A 37 -7.26 -33.65 -9.51
CA TRP A 37 -8.45 -32.97 -10.02
C TRP A 37 -9.38 -32.49 -8.89
N THR A 38 -9.46 -33.23 -7.80
CA THR A 38 -10.21 -32.82 -6.60
C THR A 38 -9.63 -31.54 -5.99
N ILE A 39 -8.30 -31.44 -5.89
CA ILE A 39 -7.61 -30.24 -5.42
C ILE A 39 -7.80 -29.05 -6.38
N ILE A 40 -7.73 -29.30 -7.69
CA ILE A 40 -7.93 -28.24 -8.70
C ILE A 40 -9.36 -27.70 -8.61
N THR A 41 -10.34 -28.58 -8.47
CA THR A 41 -11.76 -28.18 -8.36
C THR A 41 -12.01 -27.40 -7.08
N SER A 42 -11.50 -27.86 -5.94
CA SER A 42 -11.64 -27.13 -4.67
C SER A 42 -10.95 -25.76 -4.70
N PHE A 43 -9.81 -25.63 -5.39
CA PHE A 43 -9.15 -24.35 -5.62
C PHE A 43 -10.02 -23.38 -6.43
N PHE A 44 -10.65 -23.83 -7.52
CA PHE A 44 -11.51 -22.98 -8.34
C PHE A 44 -12.84 -22.66 -7.66
N ASP A 45 -13.39 -23.55 -6.84
CA ASP A 45 -14.59 -23.29 -6.06
C ASP A 45 -14.34 -22.22 -4.98
N GLU A 46 -13.16 -22.21 -4.36
CA GLU A 46 -12.81 -21.21 -3.34
C GLU A 46 -12.38 -19.87 -3.96
N LYS A 47 -11.50 -19.89 -4.97
CA LYS A 47 -10.89 -18.67 -5.52
C LYS A 47 -11.69 -18.07 -6.67
N GLY A 48 -12.35 -18.88 -7.49
CA GLY A 48 -12.97 -18.45 -8.73
C GLY A 48 -11.97 -18.14 -9.85
N LEU A 49 -12.46 -18.09 -11.09
CA LEU A 49 -11.63 -17.94 -12.29
C LEU A 49 -11.12 -16.49 -12.52
N VAL A 50 -11.85 -15.49 -12.01
CA VAL A 50 -11.62 -14.07 -12.33
C VAL A 50 -11.09 -13.29 -11.12
N ARG A 51 -10.47 -14.00 -10.19
CA ARG A 51 -10.03 -13.43 -8.92
C ARG A 51 -8.99 -12.31 -9.08
N GLN A 52 -8.02 -12.48 -9.98
CA GLN A 52 -6.97 -11.48 -10.24
C GLN A 52 -7.53 -10.08 -10.52
N GLN A 53 -8.65 -10.00 -11.24
CA GLN A 53 -9.27 -8.73 -11.62
C GLN A 53 -10.04 -8.09 -10.48
N LEU A 54 -10.65 -8.92 -9.61
CA LEU A 54 -11.36 -8.45 -8.44
C LEU A 54 -10.37 -8.00 -7.37
N ASP A 55 -9.35 -8.82 -7.10
CA ASP A 55 -8.32 -8.54 -6.10
C ASP A 55 -7.55 -7.25 -6.45
N SER A 56 -7.17 -7.04 -7.72
CA SER A 56 -6.48 -5.80 -8.14
C SER A 56 -7.38 -4.57 -8.08
N PHE A 57 -8.67 -4.72 -8.40
CA PHE A 57 -9.64 -3.62 -8.28
C PHE A 57 -9.90 -3.27 -6.81
N ASP A 58 -10.07 -4.28 -5.95
CA ASP A 58 -10.30 -4.09 -4.52
C ASP A 58 -9.08 -3.47 -3.85
N GLU A 59 -7.86 -3.90 -4.19
CA GLU A 59 -6.61 -3.30 -3.74
C GLU A 59 -6.50 -1.83 -4.18
N PHE A 60 -6.83 -1.55 -5.45
CA PHE A 60 -6.84 -0.19 -5.97
C PHE A 60 -7.82 0.71 -5.21
N VAL A 61 -9.05 0.23 -4.99
CA VAL A 61 -10.10 1.00 -4.32
C VAL A 61 -9.82 1.24 -2.84
N GLN A 62 -9.20 0.26 -2.16
CA GLN A 62 -8.99 0.33 -0.72
C GLN A 62 -7.71 1.07 -0.32
N ASN A 63 -6.62 0.91 -1.09
CA ASN A 63 -5.30 1.44 -0.70
C ASN A 63 -4.79 2.45 -1.72
N THR A 64 -4.59 2.02 -2.97
CA THR A 64 -3.88 2.82 -3.99
C THR A 64 -4.53 4.18 -4.24
N MET A 65 -5.87 4.27 -4.23
CA MET A 65 -6.55 5.56 -4.39
C MET A 65 -6.22 6.55 -3.27
N GLN A 66 -6.15 6.10 -2.01
CA GLN A 66 -5.81 6.99 -0.90
C GLN A 66 -4.33 7.37 -0.97
N GLU A 67 -3.44 6.42 -1.27
CA GLU A 67 -2.01 6.68 -1.45
C GLU A 67 -1.72 7.75 -2.53
N LEU A 68 -2.45 7.70 -3.65
CA LEU A 68 -2.33 8.70 -4.72
C LEU A 68 -2.79 10.11 -4.29
N VAL A 69 -3.83 10.20 -3.47
CA VAL A 69 -4.31 11.48 -2.92
C VAL A 69 -3.30 12.01 -1.91
N ASP A 70 -2.74 11.15 -1.07
CA ASP A 70 -1.73 11.52 -0.07
C ASP A 70 -0.42 11.99 -0.71
N GLU A 71 -0.01 11.39 -1.84
CA GLU A 71 1.16 11.83 -2.61
C GLU A 71 0.99 13.25 -3.17
N SER A 72 -0.24 13.62 -3.53
CA SER A 72 -0.59 14.89 -4.18
C SER A 72 -1.43 15.81 -3.28
N ALA A 73 -1.29 15.65 -1.95
CA ALA A 73 -2.17 16.28 -0.97
C ALA A 73 -2.16 17.82 -1.00
N ASP A 74 -1.04 18.44 -1.37
CA ASP A 74 -0.84 19.88 -1.26
C ASP A 74 -0.87 20.58 -2.62
N LEU A 75 -1.89 21.41 -2.85
CA LEU A 75 -1.97 22.30 -3.99
C LEU A 75 -1.79 23.76 -3.55
N ILE A 76 -0.64 24.34 -3.91
CA ILE A 76 -0.30 25.73 -3.62
C ILE A 76 -0.49 26.58 -4.88
N LEU A 77 -1.34 27.60 -4.78
CA LEU A 77 -1.63 28.55 -5.85
C LEU A 77 -1.30 29.97 -5.40
N ASP A 78 -0.27 30.55 -6.01
CA ASP A 78 0.12 31.94 -5.77
C ASP A 78 -0.51 32.85 -6.85
N GLN A 79 -1.50 33.66 -6.44
CA GLN A 79 -2.05 34.72 -7.28
C GLN A 79 -1.35 36.03 -6.93
N SER A 80 -0.51 36.50 -7.86
CA SER A 80 0.07 37.86 -7.79
C SER A 80 -0.87 38.82 -8.51
N ASP A 81 -1.25 39.92 -7.84
CA ASP A 81 -2.04 40.99 -8.45
C ASP A 81 -1.12 41.85 -9.35
N GLN A 82 -0.69 41.29 -10.48
CA GLN A 82 0.27 41.92 -11.41
C GLN A 82 -0.24 43.19 -12.12
N HIS A 83 -1.47 43.65 -11.82
CA HIS A 83 -2.13 44.76 -12.52
C HIS A 83 -2.43 45.98 -11.67
N THR A 84 -2.11 45.97 -10.38
CA THR A 84 -2.32 47.14 -9.52
C THR A 84 -0.97 47.78 -9.25
N GLY A 85 -0.60 48.81 -10.03
CA GLY A 85 0.63 49.60 -9.84
C GLY A 85 0.66 50.43 -8.55
N ALA A 86 0.05 49.93 -7.47
CA ALA A 86 0.00 50.55 -6.16
C ALA A 86 1.00 49.89 -5.22
N GLU A 87 1.56 50.69 -4.31
CA GLU A 87 2.51 50.38 -3.23
C GLU A 87 2.09 49.22 -2.28
N ASN A 88 0.90 48.64 -2.49
CA ASN A 88 0.31 47.55 -1.71
C ASN A 88 0.15 46.25 -2.53
N ASP A 89 1.18 45.86 -3.28
CA ASP A 89 1.22 44.55 -3.96
C ASP A 89 1.23 43.43 -2.91
N ALA A 90 0.05 42.86 -2.66
CA ALA A 90 -0.16 41.74 -1.75
C ALA A 90 -0.44 40.48 -2.56
N THR A 91 0.49 39.54 -2.58
CA THR A 91 0.30 38.25 -3.24
C THR A 91 -0.64 37.40 -2.39
N LYS A 92 -1.72 36.92 -2.99
CA LYS A 92 -2.66 36.01 -2.34
C LYS A 92 -2.24 34.57 -2.60
N ARG A 93 -1.85 33.85 -1.54
CA ARG A 93 -1.52 32.43 -1.59
C ARG A 93 -2.74 31.62 -1.16
N TYR A 94 -3.16 30.69 -2.00
CA TYR A 94 -4.15 29.66 -1.65
C TYR A 94 -3.42 28.34 -1.45
N GLU A 95 -3.67 27.70 -0.32
CA GLU A 95 -3.19 26.35 -0.02
C GLU A 95 -4.42 25.47 0.12
N ILE A 96 -4.50 24.43 -0.70
CA ILE A 96 -5.56 23.43 -0.66
C ILE A 96 -4.92 22.13 -0.24
N HIS A 97 -5.45 21.53 0.83
CA HIS A 97 -5.05 20.22 1.32
C HIS A 97 -6.18 19.23 1.05
N PHE A 98 -5.87 18.12 0.38
CA PHE A 98 -6.78 17.00 0.21
C PHE A 98 -6.63 16.00 1.38
N GLY A 99 -7.75 15.47 1.85
CA GLY A 99 -7.82 14.56 2.99
C GLY A 99 -8.37 13.18 2.60
N GLN A 100 -9.24 12.64 3.44
CA GLN A 100 -9.78 11.28 3.30
C GLN A 100 -10.71 11.17 2.07
N ILE A 101 -10.60 10.05 1.33
CA ILE A 101 -11.52 9.71 0.25
C ILE A 101 -12.69 8.84 0.74
N TYR A 102 -13.85 9.03 0.13
CA TYR A 102 -15.07 8.24 0.36
C TYR A 102 -15.67 7.79 -0.97
N LEU A 103 -15.85 6.49 -1.13
CA LEU A 103 -16.53 5.91 -2.29
C LEU A 103 -17.96 5.52 -1.93
N SER A 104 -18.92 5.99 -2.71
CA SER A 104 -20.33 5.63 -2.54
C SER A 104 -20.73 4.47 -3.46
N ARG A 105 -21.96 3.96 -3.31
CA ARG A 105 -22.46 2.92 -4.23
C ARG A 105 -22.73 3.51 -5.62
N PRO A 106 -22.64 2.69 -6.69
CA PRO A 106 -23.01 3.10 -8.04
C PRO A 106 -24.40 3.73 -8.08
N THR A 107 -24.45 5.01 -8.41
CA THR A 107 -25.65 5.84 -8.39
C THR A 107 -25.66 6.75 -9.60
N ILE A 108 -26.87 7.08 -10.09
CA ILE A 108 -27.07 8.01 -11.19
C ILE A 108 -28.01 9.12 -10.76
N THR A 109 -27.70 10.34 -11.20
CA THR A 109 -28.59 11.49 -11.10
C THR A 109 -29.49 11.51 -12.34
N GLU A 110 -30.78 11.27 -12.16
CA GLU A 110 -31.74 11.33 -13.26
C GLU A 110 -32.06 12.78 -13.65
N ALA A 111 -32.77 12.99 -14.77
CA ALA A 111 -33.12 14.33 -15.27
C ALA A 111 -34.01 15.14 -14.31
N ASP A 112 -34.72 14.45 -13.42
CA ASP A 112 -35.50 15.04 -12.31
C ASP A 112 -34.61 15.52 -11.14
N GLY A 113 -33.31 15.19 -11.16
CA GLY A 113 -32.39 15.49 -10.06
C GLY A 113 -32.45 14.49 -8.91
N SER A 114 -33.28 13.45 -8.99
CA SER A 114 -33.27 12.35 -8.04
C SER A 114 -32.03 11.47 -8.20
N VAL A 115 -31.41 11.09 -7.08
CA VAL A 115 -30.27 10.16 -7.05
C VAL A 115 -30.78 8.75 -6.77
N VAL A 116 -30.59 7.85 -7.72
CA VAL A 116 -31.08 6.46 -7.65
C VAL A 116 -29.90 5.49 -7.75
N PRO A 117 -29.85 4.42 -6.92
CA PRO A 117 -28.86 3.37 -7.09
C PRO A 117 -29.08 2.63 -8.40
N VAL A 118 -28.02 2.41 -9.17
CA VAL A 118 -28.10 1.74 -10.46
C VAL A 118 -27.59 0.30 -10.35
N PHE A 119 -28.25 -0.63 -11.03
CA PHE A 119 -27.82 -2.02 -11.11
C PHE A 119 -27.09 -2.33 -12.43
N PRO A 120 -26.13 -3.27 -12.46
CA PRO A 120 -25.36 -3.57 -13.67
C PRO A 120 -26.21 -3.96 -14.89
N GLN A 121 -27.32 -4.65 -14.67
CA GLN A 121 -28.25 -5.05 -15.75
C GLN A 121 -28.96 -3.83 -16.34
N GLU A 122 -29.41 -2.92 -15.49
CA GLU A 122 -30.07 -1.68 -15.90
C GLU A 122 -29.13 -0.78 -16.69
N SER A 123 -27.88 -0.62 -16.22
CA SER A 123 -26.86 0.15 -16.94
C SER A 123 -26.64 -0.38 -18.35
N ARG A 124 -26.63 -1.70 -18.55
CA ARG A 124 -26.46 -2.31 -19.87
C ARG A 124 -27.65 -2.06 -20.79
N LEU A 125 -28.88 -2.16 -20.27
CA LEU A 125 -30.10 -1.96 -21.06
C LEU A 125 -30.31 -0.50 -21.47
N ARG A 126 -29.94 0.45 -20.59
CA ARG A 126 -30.09 1.89 -20.82
C ARG A 126 -28.84 2.54 -21.43
N ASN A 127 -27.78 1.76 -21.72
CA ASN A 127 -26.46 2.25 -22.13
C ASN A 127 -25.89 3.34 -21.20
N LEU A 128 -26.02 3.13 -19.89
CA LEU A 128 -25.47 4.01 -18.85
C LEU A 128 -24.10 3.52 -18.39
N THR A 129 -23.29 4.46 -17.90
CA THR A 129 -22.03 4.14 -17.24
C THR A 129 -22.30 3.64 -15.82
N TYR A 130 -21.83 2.44 -15.49
CA TYR A 130 -21.88 1.90 -14.13
C TYR A 130 -20.71 2.48 -13.31
N SER A 131 -20.89 3.70 -12.81
CA SER A 131 -19.88 4.42 -12.00
C SER A 131 -20.40 4.80 -10.62
N ALA A 132 -19.48 4.91 -9.67
CA ALA A 132 -19.75 5.34 -8.31
C ALA A 132 -19.20 6.75 -8.05
N PRO A 133 -19.96 7.65 -7.40
CA PRO A 133 -19.43 8.92 -6.94
C PRO A 133 -18.32 8.74 -5.89
N LEU A 134 -17.21 9.46 -6.09
CA LEU A 134 -16.10 9.58 -5.16
C LEU A 134 -16.12 10.98 -4.52
N TYR A 135 -16.02 11.04 -3.20
CA TYR A 135 -15.93 12.27 -2.41
C TYR A 135 -14.57 12.36 -1.74
N VAL A 136 -14.06 13.57 -1.53
CA VAL A 136 -12.77 13.81 -0.88
C VAL A 136 -12.91 14.99 0.06
N ASP A 137 -12.38 14.86 1.27
CA ASP A 137 -12.31 15.96 2.22
C ASP A 137 -11.29 17.00 1.75
N MET A 138 -11.62 18.28 1.89
CA MET A 138 -10.77 19.38 1.42
C MET A 138 -10.67 20.48 2.47
N GLU A 139 -9.44 20.81 2.86
CA GLU A 139 -9.14 21.98 3.68
C GLU A 139 -8.55 23.09 2.83
N LYS A 140 -9.07 24.31 2.99
CA LYS A 140 -8.58 25.49 2.28
C LYS A 140 -7.98 26.49 3.25
N ARG A 141 -6.76 26.92 3.01
CA ARG A 141 -6.09 28.02 3.71
C ARG A 141 -5.78 29.15 2.74
N VAL A 142 -5.94 30.38 3.22
CA VAL A 142 -5.67 31.60 2.44
C VAL A 142 -4.70 32.45 3.24
N ALA A 143 -3.53 32.71 2.65
CA ALA A 143 -2.49 33.54 3.22
C ALA A 143 -2.22 34.77 2.33
N TRP A 144 -1.83 35.87 2.97
CA TRP A 144 -1.44 37.09 2.29
C TRP A 144 0.06 37.28 2.46
N LEU A 145 0.80 37.21 1.35
CA LEU A 145 2.23 37.48 1.33
C LEU A 145 2.45 38.95 0.96
N ARG A 146 2.87 39.75 1.94
CA ARG A 146 3.37 41.11 1.68
C ARG A 146 4.86 41.04 1.37
N ARG A 147 5.28 41.61 0.26
CA ARG A 147 6.70 41.77 -0.09
C ARG A 147 7.39 42.59 1.01
N ARG A 148 8.29 41.98 1.79
CA ARG A 148 9.20 42.75 2.65
C ARG A 148 10.35 43.22 1.78
N GLU A 149 10.52 44.53 1.72
CA GLU A 149 11.64 45.14 1.03
C GLU A 149 12.94 44.78 1.76
N TRP A 150 13.97 44.47 0.99
CA TRP A 150 15.31 44.17 1.50
C TRP A 150 15.86 45.46 2.12
N GLY A 151 15.61 45.63 3.42
CA GLY A 151 16.10 46.76 4.19
C GLY A 151 17.62 46.78 4.15
N ASP A 152 18.14 47.78 3.46
CA ASP A 152 19.55 48.08 3.28
C ASP A 152 20.26 48.14 4.63
N GLY A 153 21.09 47.14 4.89
CA GLY A 153 21.82 46.95 6.14
C GLY A 153 23.19 46.36 5.85
N PHE A 154 23.86 46.87 4.80
CA PHE A 154 25.28 46.62 4.57
C PHE A 154 26.10 47.22 5.71
N ASP A 155 26.34 46.44 6.77
CA ASP A 155 27.36 46.77 7.77
C ASP A 155 28.76 46.65 7.14
N GLN A 156 29.22 47.76 6.54
CA GLN A 156 30.55 47.89 5.95
C GLN A 156 31.68 47.65 6.97
N ARG A 157 31.38 47.61 8.28
CA ARG A 157 32.34 47.41 9.35
C ARG A 157 32.78 45.95 9.47
N ALA A 158 32.00 44.99 8.96
CA ALA A 158 32.32 43.56 9.00
C ALA A 158 33.28 43.10 7.88
N MET A 159 33.48 43.90 6.82
CA MET A 159 34.36 43.53 5.71
C MET A 159 35.82 43.97 5.90
N ALA A 160 36.09 44.99 6.71
CA ALA A 160 37.45 45.51 6.91
C ALA A 160 38.38 44.61 7.74
N LYS A 161 37.86 43.60 8.46
CA LYS A 161 38.66 42.74 9.36
C LYS A 161 39.23 41.48 8.72
N ARG A 162 38.94 41.19 7.45
CA ARG A 162 39.42 39.97 6.77
C ARG A 162 40.67 40.18 5.91
N ASN A 163 41.19 41.41 5.81
CA ASN A 163 42.33 41.72 4.95
C ASN A 163 43.53 42.27 5.75
N ALA A 164 43.89 41.58 6.84
CA ALA A 164 45.16 41.81 7.51
C ALA A 164 46.24 40.91 6.85
N PRO A 165 47.36 41.48 6.35
CA PRO A 165 48.41 40.67 5.74
C PRO A 165 49.09 39.78 6.79
N ILE A 166 49.28 38.51 6.42
CA ILE A 166 49.98 37.51 7.22
C ILE A 166 51.44 37.95 7.33
N LYS A 167 51.89 38.30 8.55
CA LYS A 167 53.29 38.60 8.82
C LYS A 167 54.03 37.29 9.05
N PHE A 168 54.90 36.92 8.13
CA PHE A 168 55.93 35.90 8.35
C PHE A 168 57.14 36.55 9.04
N GLY A 169 57.49 36.03 10.20
CA GLY A 169 58.68 36.36 10.98
C GLY A 169 59.07 35.14 11.80
#